data_AF-A0A4Y9IX83-F1
#
_entry.id   AF-A0A4Y9IX83-F1
#
_cell.length_a   1.000
_cell.length_b   1.000
_cell.length_c   1.000
_cell.angle_alpha   90.00
_cell.angle_beta   90.00
_cell.angle_gamma   90.00
#
_symmetry.space_group_name_H-M   'P 1'
#
loop_
_entity.id
_entity.type
_entity.pdbx_description
1 polymer ?
#
loop_
_entity_poly.entity_id
_entity_poly.type
_entity_poly.pdbx_seq_one_letter_code
_entity_poly.pdbx_strand_id
1 'polypeptide(L)'
;MTNEEKAKAYAEKELVRAISRPAHPLDHLAPYFDSKDIQQAYLAGAAEALASQWKDPKVELPEDGSHLTLLEHGNDRLIVEVAPWIDGKYQGGYAMSVYFKQISVKAWLPIPPLKGGNT
;
A
#
# COMPACT_ATOMS: atom_id res chain seq x y z
N MET A 1 -7.78 -14.33 -7.12
CA MET A 1 -7.30 -13.34 -8.09
C MET A 1 -6.52 -12.28 -7.33
N THR A 2 -5.23 -12.14 -7.61
CA THR A 2 -4.31 -11.22 -6.92
C THR A 2 -4.60 -9.75 -7.30
N ASN A 3 -4.07 -8.79 -6.55
CA ASN A 3 -4.21 -7.36 -6.88
C ASN A 3 -3.53 -7.01 -8.22
N GLU A 4 -2.42 -7.69 -8.54
CA GLU A 4 -1.73 -7.58 -9.82
C GLU A 4 -2.62 -8.06 -10.98
N GLU A 5 -3.29 -9.22 -10.83
CA GLU A 5 -4.21 -9.76 -11.82
C GLU A 5 -5.43 -8.86 -12.04
N LYS A 6 -5.99 -8.27 -10.97
CA LYS A 6 -7.11 -7.31 -11.06
C LYS A 6 -6.70 -6.02 -11.76
N ALA A 7 -5.53 -5.47 -11.42
CA ALA A 7 -5.01 -4.26 -12.04
C ALA A 7 -4.72 -4.47 -13.53
N LYS A 8 -4.11 -5.61 -13.88
CA LYS A 8 -3.86 -5.99 -15.28
C LYS A 8 -5.16 -6.15 -16.06
N ALA A 9 -6.14 -6.88 -15.53
CA ALA A 9 -7.44 -7.07 -16.19
C ALA A 9 -8.20 -5.74 -16.40
N TYR A 10 -8.13 -4.83 -15.44
CA TYR A 10 -8.71 -3.49 -15.57
C TYR A 10 -8.00 -2.68 -16.66
N ALA A 11 -6.67 -2.65 -16.66
CA ALA A 11 -5.88 -1.94 -17.67
C ALA A 11 -6.14 -2.48 -19.08
N GLU A 12 -6.17 -3.81 -19.26
CA GLU A 12 -6.50 -4.45 -20.53
C GLU A 12 -7.92 -4.09 -21.00
N LYS A 13 -8.91 -4.11 -20.09
CA LYS A 13 -10.29 -3.74 -20.40
C LYS A 13 -10.40 -2.28 -20.87
N GLU A 14 -9.78 -1.34 -20.15
CA GLU A 14 -9.85 0.08 -20.53
C GLU A 14 -9.05 0.37 -21.80
N LEU A 15 -7.93 -0.32 -22.03
CA LEU A 15 -7.17 -0.23 -23.28
C LEU A 15 -8.00 -0.72 -24.47
N VAL A 16 -8.65 -1.90 -24.36
CA VAL A 16 -9.55 -2.42 -25.40
C VAL A 16 -10.70 -1.45 -25.64
N ARG A 17 -11.33 -0.92 -24.59
CA ARG A 17 -12.39 0.08 -24.71
C ARG A 17 -11.92 1.34 -25.43
N ALA A 18 -10.71 1.83 -25.15
CA ALA A 18 -10.16 3.01 -25.77
C ALA A 18 -9.82 2.80 -27.25
N ILE A 19 -9.30 1.62 -27.63
CA ILE A 19 -8.92 1.30 -29.01
C ILE A 19 -10.12 0.89 -29.87
N SER A 20 -11.12 0.22 -29.29
CA SER A 20 -12.30 -0.29 -30.01
C SER A 20 -13.44 0.72 -30.14
N ARG A 21 -13.34 1.92 -29.56
CA ARG A 21 -14.38 2.95 -29.75
C ARG A 21 -14.32 3.49 -31.18
N PRO A 22 -15.46 3.61 -31.89
CA PRO A 22 -15.48 4.25 -33.19
C PRO A 22 -14.93 5.67 -33.10
N ALA A 23 -14.09 6.07 -34.08
CA ALA A 23 -13.59 7.44 -34.15
C ALA A 23 -14.78 8.40 -34.24
N HIS A 24 -14.94 9.25 -33.23
CA HIS A 24 -16.00 10.24 -33.18
C HIS A 24 -15.56 11.48 -33.96
N PRO A 25 -16.43 12.15 -34.73
CA PRO A 25 -16.06 13.34 -35.50
C PRO A 25 -15.41 14.45 -34.66
N LEU A 26 -15.72 14.52 -33.35
CA LEU A 26 -15.18 15.49 -32.39
C LEU A 26 -13.95 15.00 -31.64
N ASP A 27 -13.42 13.83 -31.97
CA ASP A 27 -12.24 13.27 -31.28
C ASP A 27 -11.00 14.18 -31.39
N HIS A 28 -10.89 14.95 -32.49
CA HIS A 28 -9.85 15.97 -32.66
C HIS A 28 -9.92 17.12 -31.64
N LEU A 29 -11.05 17.28 -30.93
CA LEU A 29 -11.24 18.27 -29.86
C LEU A 29 -10.99 17.69 -28.48
N ALA A 30 -10.95 16.37 -28.35
CA ALA A 30 -10.66 15.71 -27.09
C ALA A 30 -9.14 15.68 -26.91
N PRO A 31 -8.59 16.24 -25.82
CA PRO A 31 -7.19 16.03 -25.50
C PRO A 31 -6.99 14.52 -25.26
N TYR A 32 -6.29 13.88 -26.19
CA TYR A 32 -5.88 12.50 -26.01
C TYR A 32 -4.76 12.46 -24.97
N PHE A 33 -4.90 11.56 -24.00
CA PHE A 33 -3.76 11.15 -23.20
C PHE A 33 -2.80 10.41 -24.13
N ASP A 34 -1.60 10.95 -24.30
CA ASP A 34 -0.57 10.25 -25.04
C ASP A 34 0.06 9.14 -24.16
N SER A 35 0.96 8.36 -24.75
CA SER A 35 1.64 7.29 -24.02
C SER A 35 2.47 7.79 -22.83
N LYS A 36 2.91 9.05 -22.85
CA LYS A 36 3.66 9.68 -21.77
C LYS A 36 2.74 10.05 -20.61
N ASP A 37 1.54 10.54 -20.89
CA ASP A 37 0.57 10.84 -19.83
C ASP A 37 0.14 9.58 -19.07
N ILE A 38 -0.06 8.47 -19.79
CA ILE A 38 -0.37 7.17 -19.18
C ILE A 38 0.78 6.68 -18.29
N GLN A 39 2.03 6.81 -18.75
CA GLN A 39 3.19 6.44 -17.95
C GLN A 39 3.32 7.31 -16.69
N GLN A 40 3.11 8.62 -16.79
CA GLN A 40 3.14 9.53 -15.65
C GLN A 40 2.03 9.21 -14.64
N ALA A 41 0.82 8.92 -15.10
CA ALA A 41 -0.29 8.52 -14.23
C ALA A 41 0.02 7.20 -13.50
N TYR A 42 0.60 6.22 -14.18
CA TYR A 42 1.04 4.98 -13.55
C TYR A 42 2.11 5.21 -12.48
N LEU A 43 3.14 6.00 -12.80
CA LEU A 43 4.22 6.30 -11.86
C LEU A 43 3.72 7.09 -10.64
N ALA A 44 2.83 8.08 -10.85
CA ALA A 44 2.20 8.83 -9.77
C ALA A 44 1.37 7.92 -8.87
N GLY A 45 0.55 7.05 -9.45
CA GLY A 45 -0.23 6.06 -8.70
C GLY A 45 0.64 5.08 -7.93
N ALA A 46 1.75 4.60 -8.52
CA ALA A 46 2.70 3.71 -7.85
C ALA A 46 3.43 4.41 -6.68
N ALA A 47 3.82 5.67 -6.86
CA ALA A 47 4.45 6.46 -5.81
C ALA A 47 3.48 6.70 -4.64
N GLU A 48 2.24 7.08 -4.92
CA GLU A 48 1.19 7.26 -3.91
C GLU A 48 0.88 5.94 -3.18
N ALA A 49 0.77 4.83 -3.92
CA ALA A 49 0.53 3.51 -3.36
C ALA A 49 1.66 3.08 -2.43
N LEU A 50 2.93 3.34 -2.78
CA LEU A 50 4.10 3.07 -1.94
C LEU A 50 4.12 3.94 -0.68
N ALA A 51 3.82 5.24 -0.81
CA ALA A 51 3.75 6.15 0.32
C ALA A 51 2.63 5.78 1.29
N SER A 52 1.51 5.26 0.76
CA SER A 52 0.32 4.88 1.52
C SER A 52 0.39 3.51 2.19
N GLN A 53 1.46 2.73 1.98
CA GLN A 53 1.54 1.40 2.57
C GLN A 53 1.77 1.44 4.09
N TRP A 54 2.51 2.44 4.56
CA TRP A 54 2.71 2.68 5.99
C TRP A 54 1.47 3.36 6.57
N LYS A 55 0.87 2.72 7.56
CA LYS A 55 -0.33 3.18 8.24
C LYS A 55 0.00 3.75 9.61
N ASP A 56 -0.64 4.86 9.97
CA ASP A 56 -0.53 5.45 11.31
C ASP A 56 -1.43 4.66 12.29
N PRO A 57 -0.86 4.04 13.36
CA PRO A 57 -1.64 3.30 14.36
C PRO A 57 -2.63 4.18 15.14
N LYS A 58 -2.56 5.50 15.03
CA LYS A 58 -3.55 6.44 15.61
C LYS A 58 -4.77 6.63 14.72
N VAL A 59 -4.66 6.32 13.43
CA VAL A 59 -5.73 6.45 12.44
C VAL A 59 -6.39 5.11 12.18
N GLU A 60 -5.58 4.06 11.99
CA GLU A 60 -6.04 2.71 11.70
C GLU A 60 -5.21 1.69 12.49
N LEU A 61 -5.88 0.77 13.18
CA LEU A 61 -5.22 -0.32 13.90
C LEU A 61 -5.07 -1.56 12.98
N PRO A 62 -3.98 -2.34 13.12
CA PRO A 62 -3.83 -3.58 12.38
C PRO A 62 -4.88 -4.60 12.79
N GLU A 63 -5.29 -5.44 11.83
CA GLU A 63 -5.96 -6.71 12.11
C GLU A 63 -5.03 -7.66 12.88
N ASP A 64 -5.61 -8.67 13.52
CA ASP A 64 -4.82 -9.68 14.22
C ASP A 64 -3.86 -10.41 13.29
N GLY A 65 -2.62 -10.58 13.74
CA GLY A 65 -1.56 -11.25 12.98
C GLY A 65 -0.23 -10.51 13.02
N SER A 66 0.67 -10.91 12.12
CA SER A 66 2.02 -10.37 12.05
C SER A 66 2.12 -9.24 11.03
N HIS A 67 2.62 -8.08 11.47
CA HIS A 67 2.79 -6.88 10.65
C HIS A 67 4.19 -6.32 10.81
N LEU A 68 4.73 -5.73 9.75
CA LEU A 68 5.96 -4.96 9.86
C LEU A 68 5.65 -3.68 10.64
N THR A 69 6.36 -3.44 11.73
CA THR A 69 6.07 -2.37 12.68
C THR A 69 7.30 -1.50 12.86
N LEU A 70 7.12 -0.18 12.69
CA LEU A 70 8.13 0.83 12.93
C LEU A 70 7.93 1.42 14.33
N LEU A 71 8.97 1.32 15.15
CA LEU A 71 9.04 1.81 16.51
C LEU A 71 10.05 2.95 16.59
N GLU A 72 9.76 3.95 17.41
CA GLU A 72 10.68 5.04 17.72
C GLU A 72 10.97 5.07 19.22
N HIS A 73 12.26 5.04 19.55
CA HIS A 73 12.79 5.15 20.89
C HIS A 73 13.60 6.45 21.02
N GLY A 74 13.02 7.47 21.67
CA GLY A 74 13.58 8.82 21.68
C GLY A 74 13.64 9.43 20.27
N ASN A 75 14.46 10.46 20.06
CA ASN A 75 14.44 11.20 18.79
C ASN A 75 15.29 10.59 17.66
N ASP A 76 16.19 9.65 17.97
CA ASP A 76 17.24 9.24 17.03
C ASP A 76 17.30 7.74 16.75
N ARG A 77 16.46 6.92 17.42
CA ARG A 77 16.51 5.46 17.25
C ARG A 77 15.20 4.92 16.71
N LEU A 78 15.26 4.47 15.46
CA LEU A 78 14.21 3.70 14.82
C LEU A 78 14.52 2.20 14.96
N ILE A 79 13.48 1.42 15.23
CA ILE A 79 13.51 -0.03 15.28
C ILE A 79 12.41 -0.53 14.34
N VAL A 80 12.74 -1.49 13.50
CA VAL A 80 11.79 -2.13 12.60
C VAL A 80 11.78 -3.63 12.91
N GLU A 81 10.60 -4.18 13.11
CA GLU A 81 10.42 -5.62 13.34
C GLU A 81 9.12 -6.13 12.73
N VAL A 82 9.06 -7.44 12.48
CA VAL A 82 7.79 -8.13 12.24
C VAL A 82 7.21 -8.49 13.61
N ALA A 83 6.09 -7.88 13.97
CA ALA A 83 5.50 -8.01 15.29
C ALA A 83 4.08 -8.57 15.20
N PRO A 84 3.68 -9.43 16.14
CA PRO A 84 2.29 -9.80 16.31
C PRO A 84 1.47 -8.62 16.85
N TRP A 85 0.24 -8.52 16.36
CA TRP A 85 -0.80 -7.64 16.85
C TRP A 85 -2.03 -8.48 17.21
N ILE A 86 -2.64 -8.17 18.34
CA ILE A 86 -3.84 -8.85 18.85
C ILE A 86 -4.78 -7.80 19.42
N ASP A 87 -6.04 -7.78 18.97
CA ASP A 87 -7.05 -6.78 19.30
C ASP A 87 -6.54 -5.35 19.09
N GLY A 88 -5.82 -5.12 17.98
CA GLY A 88 -5.21 -3.83 17.66
C GLY A 88 -4.10 -3.39 18.62
N LYS A 89 -3.58 -4.29 19.47
CA LYS A 89 -2.45 -4.01 20.37
C LYS A 89 -1.19 -4.67 19.87
N TYR A 90 -0.10 -3.92 19.87
CA TYR A 90 1.24 -4.40 19.57
C TYR A 90 1.72 -5.40 20.65
N GLN A 91 2.20 -6.57 20.21
CA GLN A 91 2.67 -7.67 21.05
C GLN A 91 4.11 -8.11 20.71
N GLY A 92 4.89 -7.25 20.04
CA GLY A 92 6.25 -7.56 19.62
C GLY A 92 7.29 -7.53 20.74
N GLY A 93 8.57 -7.57 20.35
CA GLY A 93 9.70 -7.72 21.30
C GLY A 93 9.81 -6.59 22.32
N TYR A 94 9.21 -5.43 22.04
CA TYR A 94 9.22 -4.25 22.88
C TYR A 94 7.86 -3.96 23.53
N ALA A 95 6.95 -4.94 23.60
CA ALA A 95 5.58 -4.73 24.09
C ALA A 95 5.53 -4.03 25.46
N MET A 96 6.41 -4.41 26.39
CA MET A 96 6.51 -3.76 27.69
C MET A 96 6.98 -2.30 27.59
N SER A 97 7.97 -2.01 26.74
CA SER A 97 8.45 -0.63 26.53
C SER A 97 7.40 0.25 25.86
N VAL A 98 6.60 -0.31 24.96
CA VAL A 98 5.46 0.37 24.35
C VAL A 98 4.34 0.61 25.37
N TYR A 99 4.01 -0.39 26.19
CA TYR A 99 3.02 -0.28 27.25
C TYR A 99 3.38 0.81 28.27
N PHE A 100 4.67 0.89 28.67
CA PHE A 100 5.17 1.93 29.55
C PHE A 100 5.54 3.25 28.85
N LYS A 101 5.21 3.39 27.55
CA LYS A 101 5.44 4.61 26.75
C LYS A 101 6.91 5.06 26.68
N GLN A 102 7.85 4.13 26.85
CA GLN A 102 9.27 4.38 26.60
C GLN A 102 9.58 4.39 25.10
N ILE A 103 8.84 3.57 24.34
CA ILE A 103 8.92 3.46 22.89
C ILE A 103 7.52 3.73 22.33
N SER A 104 7.47 4.38 21.17
CA SER A 104 6.21 4.63 20.47
C SER A 104 6.15 3.83 19.18
N VAL A 105 4.97 3.26 18.88
CA VAL A 105 4.69 2.74 17.54
C VAL A 105 4.39 3.93 16.64
N LYS A 106 5.13 4.06 15.54
CA LYS A 106 4.99 5.17 14.59
C LYS A 106 4.17 4.79 13.38
N ALA A 107 4.41 3.62 12.84
CA ALA A 107 3.72 3.14 11.67
C ALA A 107 3.72 1.62 11.64
N TRP A 108 2.80 1.06 10.88
CA TRP A 108 2.75 -0.37 10.58
C TRP A 108 2.44 -0.60 9.11
N LEU A 109 2.81 -1.77 8.61
CA LEU A 109 2.65 -2.19 7.23
C LEU A 109 2.16 -3.65 7.20
N PRO A 110 1.05 -3.97 6.51
CA PRO A 110 0.62 -5.35 6.34
C PRO A 110 1.64 -6.13 5.52
N ILE A 111 1.92 -7.36 5.94
CA ILE A 111 2.79 -8.27 5.19
C ILE A 111 1.92 -9.03 4.20
N PRO A 112 2.02 -8.76 2.89
CA PRO A 112 1.25 -9.51 1.91
C PRO A 112 1.71 -10.99 1.89
N PRO A 113 0.81 -11.92 1.53
CA PRO A 113 1.17 -13.33 1.38
C PRO A 113 2.33 -13.47 0.40
N LEU A 114 3.39 -14.15 0.84
CA LEU A 114 4.55 -14.43 0.01
C LEU A 114 4.18 -15.49 -1.04
N LYS A 115 4.58 -15.29 -2.29
CA LYS A 115 4.35 -16.29 -3.36
C LYS A 115 4.97 -17.64 -2.93
N GLY A 116 4.13 -18.66 -2.81
CA GLY A 116 4.52 -20.03 -2.45
C GLY A 116 4.26 -20.46 -1.00
N GLY A 117 3.75 -19.57 -0.14
CA GLY A 117 3.30 -19.94 1.20
C GLY A 117 1.85 -20.42 1.19
N ASN A 118 1.63 -21.72 1.38
CA ASN A 118 0.32 -22.25 1.74
C ASN A 118 -0.09 -21.64 3.10
N THR A 119 -1.27 -21.01 3.16
CA THR A 119 -2.05 -20.91 4.40
C THR A 119 -2.74 -22.23 4.66
#